data_AF-A0A1F6TKJ1-F1
#
_entry.id   AF-A0A1F6TKJ1-F1
#
_cell.length_a   1.000
_cell.length_b   1.000
_cell.length_c   1.000
_cell.angle_alpha   90.00
_cell.angle_beta   90.00
_cell.angle_gamma   90.00
#
_symmetry.space_group_name_H-M   'P 1'
#
loop_
_entity.id
_entity.type
_entity.pdbx_description
1 polymer ?
#
loop_
_entity_poly.entity_id
_entity_poly.type
_entity_poly.pdbx_seq_one_letter_code
_entity_poly.pdbx_strand_id
1 'polypeptide(L)' 'MDKTYHETIGKMEKQGVDREYINGWASGFLHNPRREEQRLTQAYEAGYADGHAGKTDGFGSWAKKL' A
#
# COMPACT_ATOMS: atom_id res chain seq x y z
N MET A 1 11.37 2.41 15.04
CA MET A 1 10.19 2.53 14.17
C MET A 1 10.59 3.31 12.94
N ASP A 2 10.28 2.81 11.74
CA ASP A 2 10.60 3.49 10.49
C ASP A 2 9.64 4.67 10.28
N LYS A 3 10.19 5.89 10.19
CA LYS A 3 9.39 7.11 10.08
C LYS A 3 8.62 7.17 8.75
N THR A 4 9.26 6.78 7.65
CA THR A 4 8.65 6.76 6.31
C THR A 4 7.46 5.83 6.26
N TYR A 5 7.57 4.65 6.88
CA TYR A 5 6.48 3.70 6.99
C TYR A 5 5.24 4.31 7.66
N HIS A 6 5.40 4.84 8.88
CA HIS A 6 4.27 5.38 9.63
C HIS A 6 3.65 6.62 8.99
N GLU A 7 4.46 7.51 8.43
CA GLU A 7 3.97 8.70 7.73
C GLU A 7 3.20 8.33 6.46
N THR A 8 3.67 7.35 5.69
CA THR A 8 3.01 6.94 4.45
C THR A 8 1.69 6.21 4.72
N ILE A 9 1.68 5.26 5.67
CA ILE A 9 0.45 4.60 6.11
C ILE A 9 -0.57 5.63 6.61
N GLY A 10 -0.15 6.53 7.51
CA GLY A 10 -1.04 7.55 8.06
C GLY A 10 -1.59 8.52 7.00
N LYS A 11 -0.81 8.82 5.95
CA LYS A 11 -1.27 9.63 4.80
C LYS A 11 -2.34 8.88 3.99
N MET A 12 -2.12 7.60 3.68
CA MET A 12 -3.08 6.77 2.94
C MET A 12 -4.40 6.60 3.70
N GLU A 13 -4.34 6.32 5.00
CA GLU A 13 -5.53 6.18 5.85
C GLU A 13 -6.35 7.47 5.89
N LYS A 14 -5.69 8.63 6.08
CA LYS A 14 -6.36 9.95 6.08
C LYS A 14 -7.04 10.28 4.75
N GLN A 15 -6.49 9.79 3.64
CA GLN A 15 -7.06 10.00 2.29
C GLN A 15 -8.09 8.94 1.91
N GLY A 16 -8.40 7.99 2.80
CA GLY A 16 -9.37 6.94 2.53
C GLY A 16 -8.96 6.05 1.36
N VAL A 17 -7.65 5.76 1.24
CA VAL A 17 -7.11 4.83 0.25
C VAL A 17 -7.65 3.43 0.48
N ASP A 18 -7.83 2.68 -0.60
CA ASP A 18 -8.23 1.28 -0.58
C ASP A 18 -7.36 0.47 0.40
N ARG A 19 -8.03 -0.30 1.27
CA ARG A 19 -7.37 -1.08 2.33
C ARG A 19 -6.46 -2.16 1.77
N GLU A 20 -6.80 -2.74 0.62
CA GLU A 20 -5.96 -3.73 -0.03
C GLU A 20 -4.70 -3.10 -0.63
N TYR A 21 -4.77 -1.87 -1.13
CA TYR A 21 -3.57 -1.12 -1.52
C TYR A 21 -2.67 -0.84 -0.32
N ILE A 22 -3.21 -0.37 0.81
CA ILE A 22 -2.44 -0.11 2.05
C ILE A 22 -1.75 -1.40 2.53
N ASN A 23 -2.49 -2.51 2.55
CA ASN A 23 -1.96 -3.82 2.92
C ASN A 23 -0.84 -4.28 1.98
N GLY A 24 -1.01 -4.09 0.67
CA GLY A 24 0.00 -4.36 -0.33
C GLY A 24 1.26 -3.54 -0.06
N TRP A 25 1.10 -2.23 0.09
CA TRP A 25 2.20 -1.29 0.32
C TRP A 25 3.00 -1.64 1.58
N ALA A 26 2.33 -1.89 2.70
CA ALA A 26 2.99 -2.33 3.93
C ALA A 26 3.78 -3.63 3.72
N SER A 27 3.20 -4.61 3.02
CA SER A 27 3.85 -5.89 2.74
C SER A 27 5.09 -5.72 1.85
N GLY A 28 4.98 -4.89 0.81
CA GLY A 28 6.06 -4.60 -0.13
C GLY A 28 7.21 -3.87 0.54
N PHE A 29 6.91 -2.82 1.32
CA PHE A 29 7.90 -2.00 2.03
C PHE A 29 8.70 -2.81 3.06
N LEU A 30 8.05 -3.75 3.75
CA LEU A 30 8.71 -4.65 4.69
C LEU A 30 9.38 -5.85 4.00
N HIS A 31 9.33 -5.92 2.67
CA HIS A 31 9.84 -7.05 1.87
C HIS A 31 9.28 -8.42 2.31
N ASN A 32 8.01 -8.45 2.74
CA ASN A 32 7.32 -9.68 3.08
C ASN A 32 7.06 -10.52 1.81
N PRO A 33 6.96 -11.86 1.94
CA PRO A 33 6.39 -12.68 0.89
C PRO A 33 5.00 -12.16 0.49
N ARG A 34 4.68 -12.27 -0.81
CA ARG A 34 3.33 -11.97 -1.29
C ARG A 34 2.33 -12.95 -0.70
N ARG A 35 1.07 -12.50 -0.56
CA ARG A 35 -0.06 -13.36 -0.20
C ARG A 35 -0.27 -14.47 -1.23
N GLU A 36 -1.05 -15.47 -0.85
CA GLU A 36 -1.47 -16.53 -1.75
C GLU A 36 -2.21 -15.95 -2.97
N GLU A 37 -1.99 -16.53 -4.15
CA GLU A 37 -2.52 -16.03 -5.44
C GLU A 37 -4.04 -15.77 -5.40
N GLN A 38 -4.80 -16.63 -4.71
CA GLN A 38 -6.25 -16.51 -4.55
C GLN A 38 -6.71 -15.29 -3.73
N ARG A 39 -5.79 -14.65 -3.00
CA ARG A 39 -6.04 -13.45 -2.18
C ARG A 39 -5.44 -12.18 -2.79
N LEU A 40 -4.79 -12.29 -3.95
CA LEU A 40 -4.28 -11.13 -4.65
C LEU A 40 -5.44 -10.37 -5.28
N THR A 41 -5.43 -9.07 -5.08
CA THR A 41 -6.33 -8.12 -5.74
C THR A 41 -5.48 -7.11 -6.51
N GLN A 42 -6.06 -6.47 -7.51
CA GLN A 42 -5.35 -5.42 -8.27
C GLN A 42 -4.81 -4.31 -7.35
N ALA A 43 -5.59 -3.92 -6.33
CA ALA A 43 -5.18 -2.95 -5.33
C ALA A 43 -3.97 -3.42 -4.53
N TYR A 44 -4.01 -4.66 -4.04
CA TYR A 44 -2.90 -5.26 -3.29
C TYR A 44 -1.62 -5.34 -4.12
N GLU A 45 -1.72 -5.80 -5.37
CA GLU A 45 -0.54 -5.93 -6.23
C GLU A 45 0.09 -4.57 -6.56
N ALA A 46 -0.73 -3.56 -6.87
CA ALA A 46 -0.26 -2.20 -7.07
C ALA A 46 0.41 -1.63 -5.82
N GLY A 47 -0.23 -1.80 -4.66
CA GLY A 47 0.33 -1.42 -3.36
C GLY A 47 1.66 -2.11 -3.10
N TYR A 48 1.74 -3.43 -3.29
CA TYR A 48 2.97 -4.21 -3.07
C TYR A 48 4.12 -3.70 -3.93
N ALA A 49 3.88 -3.47 -5.22
CA ALA A 49 4.90 -2.95 -6.12
C ALA A 49 5.41 -1.57 -5.67
N ASP A 50 4.51 -0.66 -5.30
CA ASP A 50 4.87 0.68 -4.85
C ASP A 50 5.58 0.68 -3.49
N GLY A 51 5.14 -0.17 -2.55
CA GLY A 51 5.78 -0.37 -1.26
C GLY A 51 7.18 -0.93 -1.39
N HIS A 52 7.36 -1.96 -2.22
CA HIS A 52 8.67 -2.57 -2.49
C HIS A 52 9.64 -1.58 -3.14
N ALA A 53 9.13 -0.63 -3.93
CA ALA A 53 9.90 0.47 -4.51
C ALA A 53 10.05 1.69 -3.58
N GLY A 54 9.45 1.67 -2.39
CA GLY A 54 9.52 2.79 -1.42
C GLY A 54 8.77 4.05 -1.85
N LYS A 55 7.80 3.97 -2.78
CA LYS A 55 7.04 5.14 -3.25
C LYS A 55 6.04 5.60 -2.19
N THR A 56 5.87 6.91 -2.02
CA THR A 56 5.00 7.49 -0.96
C THR A 56 3.85 8.34 -1.51
N ASP A 57 3.60 8.26 -2.81
CA ASP A 57 2.63 9.05 -3.57
C ASP A 57 1.87 8.26 -4.66
N GLY A 58 2.11 6.95 -4.80
CA GLY A 58 1.49 6.09 -5.82
C GLY A 58 -0.01 5.78 -5.62
N PHE A 59 -0.58 6.12 -4.47
CA PHE A 59 -1.95 5.75 -4.09
C PHE A 59 -3.05 6.65 -4.65
N GLY A 60 -2.73 7.65 -5.48
CA GLY A 60 -3.72 8.63 -5.96
C GLY A 60 -4.94 8.00 -6.63
N SER A 61 -4.74 6.96 -7.45
CA SER A 61 -5.82 6.22 -8.12
C SER A 61 -6.64 5.31 -7.19
N TRP A 62 -6.16 5.08 -5.97
CA TRP A 62 -6.73 4.18 -4.97
C TRP A 62 -7.40 4.92 -3.82
N ALA A 63 -7.32 6.25 -3.78
CA ALA A 63 -8.10 7.07 -2.86
C ALA A 63 -9.59 7.04 -3.23
N LYS A 64 -10.48 6.99 -2.23
CA LYS A 64 -11.92 7.17 -2.47
C LYS A 64 -12.15 8.50 -3.21
N LYS A 65 -12.86 8.43 -4.34
CA LYS A 65 -13.43 9.63 -4.97
C LYS A 65 -14.56 10.12 -4.06
N LEU A 66 -14.42 11.34 -3.55
CA LEU A 66 -15.51 12.09 -2.92
C LEU A 66 -16.56 12.48 -3.97
#